data_AF-A0A6L2J4B0-F1
#
_entry.id   AF-A0A6L2J4B0-F1
#
_cell.length_a   1.000
_cell.length_b   1.000
_cell.length_c   1.000
_cell.angle_alpha   90.00
_cell.angle_beta   90.00
_cell.angle_gamma   90.00
#
_symmetry.space_group_name_H-M   'P 1'
#
loop_
_entity.id
_entity.type
_entity.pdbx_description
1 polymer ?
#
loop_
_entity_poly.entity_id
_entity_poly.type
_entity_poly.pdbx_seq_one_letter_code
_entity_poly.pdbx_strand_id
1 'polypeptide(L)'
;ALAATMANTDNPNRNLGSRETLVAKRGNYKEFISCQPFYFNSSEGTVGLIHGFERTESVFLHSKCAKEDRLTFAIGTLTNDSLSWWNAYAQPLGIEQANKIA
;
A
#
# COMPACT_ATOMS: atom_id res chain seq x y z
N ALA A 1 40.15 -45.62 -36.77
CA ALA A 1 40.98 -44.39 -36.69
C ALA A 1 40.17 -43.28 -37.33
N LEU A 2 39.81 -42.18 -36.68
CA LEU A 2 40.67 -41.24 -35.96
C LEU A 2 39.87 -40.60 -34.80
N ALA A 3 40.50 -40.46 -33.63
CA ALA A 3 39.96 -39.71 -32.50
C ALA A 3 39.98 -38.20 -32.78
N ALA A 4 38.97 -37.46 -32.33
CA ALA A 4 39.03 -36.01 -32.23
C ALA A 4 38.47 -35.56 -30.88
N THR A 5 39.40 -35.30 -29.96
CA THR A 5 39.22 -34.55 -28.73
C THR A 5 38.95 -33.08 -29.07
N MET A 6 37.93 -32.46 -28.45
CA MET A 6 37.94 -31.02 -28.20
C MET A 6 37.41 -30.75 -26.80
N ALA A 7 38.28 -30.13 -25.99
CA ALA A 7 37.98 -29.61 -24.67
C ALA A 7 37.65 -28.12 -24.75
N ASN A 8 36.75 -27.70 -23.86
CA ASN A 8 36.73 -26.43 -23.11
C ASN A 8 36.18 -25.15 -23.79
N THR A 9 35.11 -24.58 -23.23
CA THR A 9 35.15 -23.33 -22.45
C THR A 9 33.85 -23.14 -21.65
N ASP A 10 33.99 -22.85 -20.36
CA ASP A 10 32.94 -22.39 -19.45
C ASP A 10 32.17 -21.17 -20.00
N ASN A 11 30.85 -21.16 -19.84
CA ASN A 11 30.11 -19.93 -19.54
C ASN A 11 28.77 -20.23 -18.83
N PRO A 12 28.61 -19.90 -17.54
CA PRO A 12 27.37 -20.07 -16.81
C PRO A 12 26.62 -18.73 -16.74
N ASN A 13 25.95 -18.28 -17.81
CA ASN A 13 24.99 -17.19 -17.66
C ASN A 13 24.17 -17.00 -18.92
N ARG A 14 22.89 -17.43 -18.91
CA ARG A 14 21.76 -16.60 -19.36
C ARG A 14 20.53 -16.99 -18.56
N ASN A 15 20.30 -16.22 -17.49
CA ASN A 15 19.03 -15.97 -16.81
C ASN A 15 17.84 -16.80 -17.34
N LEU A 16 17.70 -18.00 -16.77
CA LEU A 16 16.46 -18.76 -16.81
C LEU A 16 15.42 -17.92 -16.10
N GLY A 17 14.53 -17.33 -16.90
CA GLY A 17 13.32 -16.59 -16.54
C GLY A 17 13.20 -16.25 -15.07
N SER A 18 13.56 -15.00 -14.72
CA SER A 18 12.92 -14.33 -13.60
C SER A 18 11.43 -14.51 -13.81
N ARG A 19 10.89 -15.51 -13.12
CA ARG A 19 9.48 -15.64 -12.84
C ARG A 19 9.18 -14.38 -12.06
N GLU A 20 8.86 -13.32 -12.79
CA GLU A 20 8.11 -12.18 -12.33
C GLU A 20 6.82 -12.77 -11.81
N THR A 21 6.92 -13.29 -10.58
CA THR A 21 5.85 -13.21 -9.61
C THR A 21 5.40 -11.78 -9.78
N LEU A 22 4.22 -11.58 -10.36
CA LEU A 22 3.56 -10.30 -10.38
C LEU A 22 3.38 -9.93 -8.91
N VAL A 23 4.43 -9.39 -8.31
CA VAL A 23 4.36 -8.62 -7.09
C VAL A 23 3.49 -7.48 -7.57
N ALA A 24 2.19 -7.60 -7.31
CA ALA A 24 1.24 -6.54 -7.55
C ALA A 24 1.94 -5.27 -7.06
N LYS A 25 2.22 -4.36 -7.99
CA LYS A 25 3.00 -3.16 -7.71
C LYS A 25 2.37 -2.54 -6.47
N ARG A 26 3.05 -2.64 -5.32
CA ARG A 26 2.54 -2.13 -4.05
C ARG A 26 2.23 -0.67 -4.30
N GLY A 27 0.95 -0.29 -4.22
CA GLY A 27 0.54 1.10 -4.41
C GLY A 27 1.40 1.97 -3.49
N ASN A 28 2.25 2.79 -4.07
CA ASN A 28 3.18 3.59 -3.27
C ASN A 28 2.37 4.76 -2.69
N TYR A 29 2.64 5.15 -1.44
CA TYR A 29 2.06 6.33 -0.81
C TYR A 29 2.10 7.58 -1.72
N LYS A 30 3.13 7.70 -2.56
CA LYS A 30 3.21 8.75 -3.59
C LYS A 30 2.04 8.73 -4.59
N GLU A 31 1.64 7.55 -5.07
CA GLU A 31 0.51 7.40 -5.99
C GLU A 31 -0.80 7.73 -5.26
N PHE A 32 -0.95 7.30 -4.01
CA PHE A 32 -2.09 7.70 -3.16
C PHE A 32 -2.23 9.21 -3.02
N ILE A 33 -1.15 9.90 -2.63
CA ILE A 33 -1.15 11.36 -2.48
C ILE A 33 -1.36 12.07 -3.83
N SER A 34 -0.84 11.52 -4.93
CA SER A 34 -1.06 12.09 -6.26
C SER A 34 -2.53 12.09 -6.70
N CYS A 35 -3.34 11.17 -6.15
CA CYS A 35 -4.78 11.12 -6.35
C CYS A 35 -5.56 12.13 -5.48
N GLN A 36 -4.87 13.01 -4.73
CA GLN A 36 -5.45 14.07 -3.92
C GLN A 36 -6.49 13.53 -2.92
N PRO A 37 -6.02 12.77 -1.91
CA PRO A 37 -6.91 12.22 -0.89
C PRO A 37 -7.65 13.32 -0.14
N PHE A 38 -8.83 12.98 0.35
CA PHE A 38 -9.62 13.87 1.16
C PHE A 38 -9.11 13.86 2.60
N TYR A 39 -8.85 15.04 3.16
CA TYR A 39 -8.45 15.17 4.56
C TYR A 39 -9.69 15.24 5.44
N PHE A 40 -9.87 14.22 6.28
CA PHE A 40 -11.09 14.04 7.04
C PHE A 40 -10.99 14.75 8.40
N ASN A 41 -12.00 15.57 8.71
CA ASN A 41 -12.22 16.14 10.04
C ASN A 41 -13.59 15.69 10.56
N SER A 42 -13.68 15.33 11.84
CA SER A 42 -14.90 14.74 12.42
C SER A 42 -16.03 15.75 12.59
N SER A 43 -15.81 17.03 12.26
CA SER A 43 -16.80 18.10 12.30
C SER A 43 -17.82 18.08 11.16
N GLU A 44 -17.65 17.23 10.13
CA GLU A 44 -18.45 17.29 8.89
C GLU A 44 -19.84 16.63 8.96
N GLY A 45 -20.22 16.10 10.12
CA GLY A 45 -21.52 15.44 10.33
C GLY A 45 -21.72 14.18 9.46
N THR A 46 -22.93 13.61 9.48
CA THR A 46 -23.21 12.32 8.82
C THR A 46 -23.04 12.35 7.31
N VAL A 47 -23.44 13.45 6.65
CA VAL A 47 -23.32 13.60 5.19
C VAL A 47 -21.84 13.70 4.78
N GLY A 48 -21.04 14.47 5.53
CA GLY A 48 -19.60 14.56 5.30
C GLY A 48 -18.88 13.24 5.49
N LEU A 49 -19.28 12.45 6.50
CA LEU A 49 -18.77 11.09 6.71
C LEU A 49 -19.01 10.18 5.51
N ILE A 50 -20.24 10.10 5.00
CA ILE A 50 -20.58 9.26 3.84
C ILE A 50 -19.75 9.70 2.63
N HIS A 51 -19.72 11.00 2.34
CA HIS A 51 -18.95 11.53 1.22
C HIS A 51 -17.44 11.29 1.36
N GLY A 52 -16.91 11.41 2.58
CA GLY A 52 -15.51 11.14 2.89
C GLY A 52 -15.12 9.68 2.64
N PHE A 53 -15.99 8.73 3.00
CA PHE A 53 -15.76 7.31 2.72
C PHE A 53 -15.77 7.00 1.21
N GLU A 54 -16.79 7.45 0.48
CA GLU A 54 -16.88 7.27 -0.98
C GLU A 54 -15.65 7.84 -1.71
N ARG A 55 -15.20 9.02 -1.29
CA ARG A 55 -14.01 9.66 -1.86
C ARG A 55 -12.72 8.89 -1.56
N THR A 56 -12.59 8.39 -0.33
CA THR A 56 -11.43 7.58 0.08
C THR A 56 -11.36 6.26 -0.68
N GLU A 57 -12.50 5.59 -0.88
CA GLU A 57 -12.58 4.37 -1.69
C GLU A 57 -12.17 4.61 -3.15
N SER A 58 -12.66 5.70 -3.75
CA SER A 58 -12.27 6.09 -5.11
C SER A 58 -10.76 6.34 -5.22
N VAL A 59 -10.16 7.03 -4.24
CA VAL A 59 -8.71 7.28 -4.22
C VAL A 59 -7.94 5.97 -4.12
N PHE A 60 -8.36 5.01 -3.30
CA PHE A 60 -7.71 3.70 -3.23
C PHE A 60 -7.75 2.92 -4.54
N LEU A 61 -8.86 3.02 -5.27
CA LEU A 61 -8.99 2.39 -6.57
C LEU A 61 -8.04 3.01 -7.59
N HIS A 62 -8.01 4.35 -7.69
CA HIS A 62 -7.18 5.06 -8.68
C HIS A 62 -5.68 4.95 -8.41
N SER A 63 -5.28 4.99 -7.14
CA SER A 63 -3.88 4.85 -6.72
C SER A 63 -3.41 3.40 -6.68
N LYS A 64 -4.27 2.43 -6.99
CA LYS A 64 -3.97 0.99 -6.95
C LYS A 64 -3.41 0.56 -5.58
N CYS A 65 -3.98 1.11 -4.50
CA CYS A 65 -3.57 0.78 -3.15
C CYS A 65 -3.82 -0.70 -2.83
N ALA A 66 -2.77 -1.37 -2.35
CA ALA A 66 -2.88 -2.71 -1.81
C ALA A 66 -3.79 -2.71 -0.57
N LYS A 67 -4.57 -3.76 -0.38
CA LYS A 67 -5.63 -3.80 0.66
C LYS A 67 -5.03 -3.61 2.06
N GLU A 68 -3.86 -4.17 2.28
CA GLU A 68 -3.05 -4.08 3.49
C GLU A 68 -2.55 -2.66 3.82
N ASP A 69 -2.38 -1.79 2.81
CA ASP A 69 -1.88 -0.43 2.99
C ASP A 69 -3.01 0.61 3.13
N ARG A 70 -4.26 0.24 2.78
CA ARG A 70 -5.42 1.16 2.79
C ARG A 70 -5.67 1.78 4.16
N LEU A 71 -5.63 0.97 5.22
CA LEU A 71 -5.88 1.47 6.58
C LEU A 71 -4.84 2.52 6.97
N THR A 72 -3.55 2.21 6.78
CA THR A 72 -2.45 3.13 7.08
C THR A 72 -2.57 4.44 6.29
N PHE A 73 -2.98 4.37 5.03
CA PHE A 73 -3.16 5.56 4.19
C PHE A 73 -4.39 6.38 4.60
N ALA A 74 -5.52 5.74 4.95
CA ALA A 74 -6.70 6.43 5.49
C ALA A 74 -6.41 7.11 6.83
N ILE A 75 -5.65 6.46 7.73
CA ILE A 75 -5.21 7.10 8.97
C ILE A 75 -4.36 8.33 8.67
N GLY A 76 -3.51 8.27 7.64
CA GLY A 76 -2.69 9.39 7.17
C GLY A 76 -3.48 10.59 6.63
N THR A 77 -4.80 10.46 6.41
CA THR A 77 -5.67 11.57 5.97
C THR A 77 -6.50 12.17 7.10
N LEU A 78 -6.44 11.61 8.33
CA LEU A 78 -7.16 12.17 9.47
C LEU A 78 -6.54 13.50 9.91
N THR A 79 -7.39 14.46 10.27
CA THR A 79 -6.97 15.78 10.74
C THR A 79 -7.72 16.20 12.00
N ASN A 80 -7.16 17.17 12.74
CA ASN A 80 -7.78 17.80 13.91
C ASN A 80 -8.37 16.80 14.92
N ASP A 81 -9.69 16.85 15.11
CA ASP A 81 -10.43 16.07 16.09
C ASP A 81 -10.42 14.58 15.74
N SER A 82 -10.46 14.23 14.45
CA SER A 82 -10.35 12.85 13.99
C SER A 82 -8.99 12.23 14.32
N LEU A 83 -7.90 12.99 14.08
CA LEU A 83 -6.55 12.53 14.39
C LEU A 83 -6.35 12.40 15.90
N SER A 84 -6.88 13.35 16.68
CA SER A 84 -6.83 13.33 18.14
C SER A 84 -7.58 12.11 18.71
N TRP A 85 -8.76 11.81 18.17
CA TRP A 85 -9.53 10.62 18.54
C TRP A 85 -8.77 9.32 18.22
N TRP A 86 -8.20 9.22 17.01
CA TRP A 86 -7.42 8.04 16.62
C TRP A 86 -6.21 7.81 17.54
N ASN A 87 -5.48 8.87 17.87
CA ASN A 87 -4.33 8.78 18.77
C ASN A 87 -4.74 8.34 20.19
N ALA A 88 -5.86 8.86 20.71
CA ALA A 88 -6.38 8.44 22.01
C ALA A 88 -6.84 6.96 22.01
N TYR A 89 -7.42 6.48 20.90
CA TYR A 89 -7.80 5.08 20.72
C TYR A 89 -6.59 4.15 20.62
N ALA A 90 -5.59 4.53 19.83
CA ALA A 90 -4.41 3.72 19.57
C ALA A 90 -3.42 3.70 20.75
N GLN A 91 -3.36 4.75 21.57
CA GLN A 91 -2.42 4.87 22.69
C GLN A 91 -2.45 3.69 23.67
N PRO A 92 -3.60 3.23 24.21
CA PRO A 92 -3.63 2.10 25.14
C PRO A 92 -3.37 0.74 24.47
N LEU A 93 -3.65 0.62 23.16
CA LEU A 93 -3.53 -0.64 22.42
C LEU A 93 -2.14 -0.83 21.80
N GLY A 94 -1.44 0.27 21.52
CA GLY A 94 -0.31 0.30 20.60
C GLY A 94 -0.77 0.30 19.14
N ILE A 95 -0.04 1.02 18.28
CA ILE A 95 -0.45 1.27 16.89
C ILE A 95 -0.62 -0.02 16.07
N GLU A 96 0.22 -1.03 16.32
CA GLU A 96 0.16 -2.32 15.61
C GLU A 96 -1.13 -3.09 15.96
N GLN A 97 -1.49 -3.12 17.25
CA GLN A 97 -2.68 -3.83 17.70
C GLN A 97 -3.96 -3.08 17.32
N ALA A 98 -3.95 -1.75 17.42
CA ALA A 98 -5.06 -0.90 16.97
C ALA A 98 -5.35 -1.12 15.48
N ASN A 99 -4.31 -1.18 14.63
CA ASN A 99 -4.45 -1.43 13.20
C ASN A 99 -4.97 -2.84 12.84
N LYS A 100 -4.83 -3.82 13.73
CA LYS A 100 -5.39 -5.18 13.52
C LYS A 100 -6.88 -5.26 13.88
N ILE A 101 -7.36 -4.34 14.71
CA ILE A 101 -8.74 -4.32 15.23
C ILE A 101 -9.64 -3.40 14.39
N ALA A 102 -9.09 -2.31 13.88
CA ALA A 102 -9.76 -1.40 12.95
C ALA A 102 -10.04 -2.06 11.60
#